data_AF-A0A399DTS2-F1
#
_entry.id   AF-A0A399DTS2-F1
#
_cell.length_a   1.000
_cell.length_b   1.000
_cell.length_c   1.000
_cell.angle_alpha   90.00
_cell.angle_beta   90.00
_cell.angle_gamma   90.00
#
_symmetry.space_group_name_H-M   'P 1'
#
loop_
_entity.id
_entity.type
_entity.pdbx_description
1 polymer ?
#
loop_
_entity_poly.entity_id
_entity_poly.type
_entity_poly.pdbx_seq_one_letter_code
_entity_poly.pdbx_strand_id
1 'polypeptide(L)'
;MKHALDVKTLEQSALTALALFVQKQGTQLDWLIDRHFVVAHLVPTLHYRWQAHLPIKSTELVELWAEHLGLSEAVLRAWMPQLEPVFAEYLKLLAADLQAHTQNPRLLRRMLGYAA
;
A
#
# COMPACT_ATOMS: atom_id res chain seq x y z
N MET A 1 20.98 6.32 4.51
CA MET A 1 20.75 7.59 5.23
C MET A 1 19.25 7.80 5.32
N LYS A 2 18.72 8.26 6.45
CA LYS A 2 17.27 8.47 6.64
C LYS A 2 16.91 9.89 6.23
N HIS A 3 15.80 10.09 5.52
CA HIS A 3 15.35 11.39 5.03
C HIS A 3 13.87 11.64 5.39
N ALA A 4 13.40 12.88 5.22
CA ALA A 4 11.97 13.14 5.18
C ALA A 4 11.38 12.37 3.98
N LEU A 5 10.28 11.65 4.17
CA LEU A 5 9.63 10.91 3.09
C LEU A 5 9.07 11.90 2.07
N ASP A 6 9.62 11.89 0.86
CA ASP A 6 9.09 12.62 -0.30
C ASP A 6 8.36 11.66 -1.26
N VAL A 7 7.68 12.23 -2.27
CA VAL A 7 6.93 11.45 -3.27
C VAL A 7 7.82 10.41 -3.95
N LYS A 8 9.06 10.76 -4.27
CA LYS A 8 10.00 9.86 -4.94
C LYS A 8 10.38 8.66 -4.09
N THR A 9 10.62 8.86 -2.80
CA THR A 9 10.91 7.79 -1.85
C THR A 9 9.69 6.89 -1.65
N LEU A 10 8.49 7.48 -1.55
CA LEU A 10 7.24 6.73 -1.47
C LEU A 10 7.02 5.86 -2.71
N GLU A 11 7.21 6.41 -3.91
CA GLU A 11 7.08 5.66 -5.16
C GLU A 11 8.08 4.50 -5.22
N GLN A 12 9.36 4.78 -4.95
CA GLN A 12 10.39 3.76 -4.97
C GLN A 12 10.08 2.63 -3.97
N SER A 13 9.69 2.96 -2.74
CA SER A 13 9.33 1.96 -1.73
C SER A 13 8.08 1.17 -2.11
N ALA A 14 7.07 1.81 -2.72
CA ALA A 14 5.87 1.14 -3.20
C ALA A 14 6.17 0.14 -4.34
N LEU A 15 7.09 0.48 -5.24
CA LEU A 15 7.54 -0.40 -6.31
C LEU A 15 8.45 -1.54 -5.80
N THR A 16 9.34 -1.27 -4.84
CA THR A 16 10.14 -2.30 -4.16
C THR A 16 9.22 -3.30 -3.45
N ALA A 17 8.24 -2.81 -2.70
CA ALA A 17 7.25 -3.64 -2.03
C ALA A 17 6.44 -4.49 -3.02
N LEU A 18 6.08 -3.93 -4.18
CA LEU A 18 5.38 -4.65 -5.24
C LEU A 18 6.24 -5.80 -5.79
N ALA A 19 7.51 -5.55 -6.09
CA ALA A 19 8.41 -6.59 -6.59
C ALA A 19 8.56 -7.75 -5.59
N LEU A 20 8.73 -7.43 -4.30
CA LEU A 20 8.81 -8.44 -3.23
C LEU A 20 7.48 -9.19 -3.04
N PHE A 21 6.36 -8.49 -3.15
CA PHE A 21 5.02 -9.06 -3.03
C PHE A 21 4.76 -10.09 -4.13
N VAL A 22 5.04 -9.73 -5.39
CA VAL A 22 4.94 -10.63 -6.55
C VAL A 22 5.86 -11.85 -6.38
N GLN A 23 7.09 -11.64 -5.93
CA GLN A 23 8.03 -12.73 -5.67
C GLN A 23 7.51 -13.70 -4.58
N LYS A 24 6.84 -13.19 -3.54
CA LYS A 24 6.34 -13.98 -2.40
C LYS A 24 5.06 -14.75 -2.73
N GLN A 25 4.15 -14.17 -3.50
CA GLN A 25 2.85 -14.79 -3.83
C GLN A 25 2.92 -15.75 -5.03
N GLY A 26 3.98 -15.66 -5.84
CA GLY A 26 4.03 -16.36 -7.12
C GLY A 26 3.00 -15.81 -8.11
N THR A 27 2.95 -16.39 -9.32
CA THR A 27 2.20 -15.82 -10.45
C THR A 27 0.68 -15.78 -10.30
N GLN A 28 0.12 -16.33 -9.22
CA GLN A 28 -1.33 -16.45 -9.03
C GLN A 28 -2.04 -15.10 -8.78
N LEU A 29 -1.32 -14.09 -8.28
CA LEU A 29 -1.91 -12.80 -7.87
C LEU A 29 -1.25 -11.58 -8.55
N ASP A 30 -0.46 -11.80 -9.60
CA ASP A 30 0.28 -10.74 -10.32
C ASP A 30 -0.63 -9.67 -10.92
N TRP A 31 -1.88 -10.03 -11.23
CA TRP A 31 -2.90 -9.15 -11.78
C TRP A 31 -3.59 -8.28 -10.71
N LEU A 32 -3.38 -8.59 -9.43
CA LEU A 32 -4.19 -8.01 -8.35
C LEU A 32 -3.62 -6.68 -7.87
N ILE A 33 -2.30 -6.54 -7.83
CA ILE A 33 -1.65 -5.25 -7.56
C ILE A 33 -0.66 -5.04 -8.69
N ASP A 34 -0.98 -4.15 -9.62
CA ASP A 34 -0.09 -3.84 -10.74
C ASP A 34 0.65 -2.51 -10.53
N ARG A 35 1.65 -2.27 -11.40
CA ARG A 35 2.46 -1.06 -11.37
C ARG A 35 1.63 0.21 -11.59
N HIS A 36 0.63 0.16 -12.46
CA HIS A 36 -0.19 1.31 -12.79
C HIS A 36 -1.05 1.73 -11.59
N PHE A 37 -1.74 0.79 -10.94
CA PHE A 37 -2.44 1.02 -9.69
C PHE A 37 -1.52 1.65 -8.63
N VAL A 38 -0.32 1.08 -8.45
CA VAL A 38 0.63 1.57 -7.45
C VAL A 38 1.03 3.03 -7.71
N VAL A 39 1.46 3.34 -8.94
CA VAL A 39 1.99 4.67 -9.25
C VAL A 39 0.88 5.72 -9.42
N ALA A 40 -0.21 5.39 -10.10
CA ALA A 40 -1.25 6.34 -10.45
C ALA A 40 -2.28 6.57 -9.34
N HIS A 41 -2.52 5.59 -8.46
CA HIS A 41 -3.57 5.65 -7.46
C HIS A 41 -3.03 5.58 -6.03
N LEU A 42 -2.20 4.58 -5.72
CA LEU A 42 -1.74 4.36 -4.36
C LEU A 42 -0.74 5.43 -3.90
N VAL A 43 0.31 5.70 -4.67
CA VAL A 43 1.36 6.68 -4.28
C VAL A 43 0.80 8.07 -3.99
N PRO A 44 -0.08 8.66 -4.84
CA PRO A 44 -0.72 9.94 -4.53
C PRO A 44 -1.53 9.89 -3.23
N THR A 45 -2.29 8.81 -3.00
CA THR A 45 -3.09 8.62 -1.79
C THR A 45 -2.22 8.54 -0.55
N LEU A 46 -1.12 7.79 -0.59
CA LEU A 46 -0.15 7.68 0.49
C LEU A 46 0.51 9.02 0.78
N HIS A 47 0.91 9.75 -0.26
CA HIS A 47 1.52 11.06 -0.11
C HIS A 47 0.57 12.07 0.54
N TYR A 48 -0.69 12.13 0.09
CA TYR A 48 -1.72 12.96 0.70
C TYR A 48 -1.94 12.59 2.18
N ARG A 49 -2.14 11.30 2.48
CA ARG A 49 -2.34 10.85 3.87
C ARG A 49 -1.11 11.10 4.73
N TRP A 50 0.09 11.08 4.15
CA TRP A 50 1.34 11.44 4.84
C TRP A 50 1.38 12.89 5.26
N GLN A 51 1.09 13.79 4.33
CA GLN A 51 1.03 15.22 4.63
C GLN A 51 -0.06 15.53 5.68
N ALA A 52 -1.18 14.81 5.61
CA ALA A 52 -2.30 14.95 6.54
C ALA A 52 -2.14 14.18 7.87
N HIS A 53 -1.06 13.40 8.05
CA HIS A 53 -0.85 12.51 9.21
C HIS A 53 -2.01 11.53 9.47
N LEU A 54 -2.66 11.08 8.39
CA LEU A 54 -3.81 10.17 8.46
C LEU A 54 -3.38 8.71 8.28
N PRO A 55 -3.98 7.77 9.01
CA PRO A 55 -3.74 6.36 8.79
C PRO A 55 -4.31 5.90 7.44
N ILE A 56 -3.80 4.80 6.90
CA ILE A 56 -4.38 4.04 5.80
C ILE A 56 -4.49 2.58 6.23
N LYS A 57 -5.68 2.00 6.08
CA LYS A 57 -5.96 0.60 6.43
C LYS A 57 -5.97 -0.28 5.18
N SER A 58 -5.72 -1.57 5.35
CA SER A 58 -5.83 -2.59 4.27
C SER A 58 -7.17 -2.53 3.54
N THR A 59 -8.29 -2.39 4.26
CA THR A 59 -9.63 -2.27 3.66
C THR A 59 -9.75 -1.06 2.72
N GLU A 60 -9.13 0.07 3.06
CA GLU A 60 -9.15 1.28 2.24
C GLU A 60 -8.30 1.12 0.97
N LEU A 61 -7.27 0.26 0.98
CA LEU A 61 -6.56 -0.08 -0.26
C LEU A 61 -7.39 -0.98 -1.16
N VAL A 62 -8.16 -1.92 -0.58
CA VAL A 62 -9.08 -2.76 -1.37
C VAL A 62 -10.15 -1.88 -2.02
N GLU A 63 -10.68 -0.89 -1.29
CA GLU A 63 -11.62 0.11 -1.82
C GLU A 63 -10.99 0.91 -2.97
N LEU A 64 -9.77 1.43 -2.78
CA LEU A 64 -9.04 2.18 -3.81
C LEU A 64 -8.77 1.33 -5.07
N TRP A 65 -8.43 0.05 -4.87
CA TRP A 65 -8.20 -0.90 -5.96
C TRP A 65 -9.50 -1.21 -6.71
N ALA A 66 -10.60 -1.41 -5.99
CA ALA A 66 -11.90 -1.66 -6.58
C ALA A 66 -12.40 -0.44 -7.37
N GLU A 67 -12.19 0.77 -6.86
CA GLU A 67 -12.48 2.01 -7.58
C GLU A 67 -11.66 2.12 -8.86
N HIS A 68 -10.35 1.81 -8.80
CA HIS A 68 -9.47 1.78 -9.97
C HIS A 68 -9.99 0.83 -11.06
N LEU A 69 -10.50 -0.33 -10.67
CA LEU A 69 -11.05 -1.33 -11.60
C LEU A 69 -12.51 -1.08 -11.99
N GLY A 70 -13.16 -0.05 -11.44
CA GLY A 70 -14.58 0.24 -11.68
C GLY A 70 -15.53 -0.86 -11.17
N LEU A 71 -15.15 -1.58 -10.12
CA LEU A 71 -15.97 -2.64 -9.54
C LEU A 71 -17.18 -2.05 -8.81
N SER A 72 -18.31 -2.76 -8.87
CA SER A 72 -19.49 -2.39 -8.10
C SER A 72 -19.29 -2.65 -6.60
N GLU A 73 -20.02 -1.92 -5.77
CA GLU A 73 -19.98 -2.10 -4.30
C GLU A 73 -20.35 -3.55 -3.89
N ALA A 74 -21.26 -4.19 -4.62
CA ALA A 74 -21.64 -5.58 -4.37
C ALA A 74 -20.46 -6.55 -4.59
N VAL A 75 -19.68 -6.35 -5.65
CA VAL A 75 -18.48 -7.16 -5.94
C VAL A 75 -17.40 -6.90 -4.88
N LEU A 76 -17.15 -5.64 -4.55
CA LEU A 76 -16.21 -5.26 -3.49
C LEU A 76 -16.57 -5.95 -2.17
N ARG A 77 -17.82 -5.87 -1.72
CA ARG A 77 -18.28 -6.51 -0.47
C ARG A 77 -18.09 -8.03 -0.49
N ALA A 78 -18.32 -8.67 -1.62
CA ALA A 78 -18.15 -10.12 -1.77
C ALA A 78 -16.68 -10.54 -1.70
N TRP A 79 -15.76 -9.74 -2.26
CA TRP A 79 -14.35 -10.09 -2.38
C TRP A 79 -13.48 -9.54 -1.24
N MET A 80 -13.97 -8.54 -0.50
CA MET A 80 -13.25 -7.90 0.61
C MET A 80 -12.57 -8.89 1.58
N PRO A 81 -13.23 -9.95 2.09
CA PRO A 81 -12.59 -10.86 3.04
C PRO A 81 -11.37 -11.62 2.49
N GLN A 82 -11.32 -11.78 1.16
CA GLN A 82 -10.24 -12.48 0.47
C GLN A 82 -9.12 -11.51 0.06
N LEU A 83 -9.48 -10.29 -0.33
CA LEU A 83 -8.53 -9.27 -0.78
C LEU A 83 -7.85 -8.54 0.39
N GLU A 84 -8.56 -8.27 1.48
CA GLU A 84 -8.00 -7.52 2.61
C GLU A 84 -6.70 -8.14 3.15
N PRO A 85 -6.59 -9.47 3.40
CA PRO A 85 -5.33 -10.07 3.84
C PRO A 85 -4.19 -9.88 2.84
N VAL A 86 -4.51 -9.88 1.54
CA VAL A 86 -3.53 -9.70 0.46
C VAL A 86 -2.97 -8.29 0.46
N PHE A 87 -3.83 -7.28 0.54
CA PHE A 87 -3.42 -5.87 0.66
C PHE A 87 -2.74 -5.58 2.00
N ALA A 88 -3.12 -6.28 3.08
CA ALA A 88 -2.44 -6.19 4.37
C ALA A 88 -1.02 -6.76 4.30
N GLU A 89 -0.74 -7.80 3.53
CA GLU A 89 0.62 -8.29 3.31
C GLU A 89 1.46 -7.31 2.48
N TYR A 90 0.88 -6.73 1.42
CA TYR A 90 1.55 -5.70 0.63
C TYR A 90 1.94 -4.48 1.49
N LEU A 91 1.01 -3.98 2.29
CA LEU A 91 1.27 -2.85 3.19
C LEU A 91 2.38 -3.17 4.21
N LYS A 92 2.56 -4.43 4.64
CA LYS A 92 3.65 -4.84 5.57
C LYS A 92 5.01 -4.66 4.89
N LEU A 93 5.11 -5.10 3.64
CA LEU A 93 6.33 -4.97 2.85
C LEU A 93 6.67 -3.49 2.61
N LEU A 94 5.66 -2.68 2.28
CA LEU A 94 5.81 -1.24 2.13
C LEU A 94 6.26 -0.57 3.44
N ALA A 95 5.66 -0.94 4.57
CA ALA A 95 6.04 -0.41 5.87
C ALA A 95 7.49 -0.74 6.23
N ALA A 96 7.92 -1.98 5.97
CA ALA A 96 9.29 -2.42 6.23
C ALA A 96 10.31 -1.60 5.42
N ASP A 97 10.04 -1.41 4.13
CA ASP A 97 10.93 -0.62 3.25
C ASP A 97 10.96 0.86 3.67
N LEU A 98 9.80 1.49 3.86
CA LEU A 98 9.71 2.89 4.31
C LEU A 98 10.37 3.11 5.67
N GLN A 99 10.36 2.13 6.57
CA GLN A 99 11.02 2.22 7.87
C GLN A 99 12.54 2.34 7.73
N ALA A 100 13.13 1.75 6.69
CA ALA A 100 14.55 1.89 6.38
C ALA A 100 14.91 3.30 5.90
N HIS A 101 13.96 4.01 5.29
CA HIS A 101 14.17 5.31 4.66
C HIS A 101 13.71 6.52 5.51
N THR A 102 12.79 6.33 6.46
CA THR A 102 12.21 7.42 7.27
C THR A 102 13.07 7.81 8.48
N GLN A 103 13.11 9.11 8.78
CA GLN A 103 13.61 9.62 10.07
C GLN A 103 12.57 9.48 11.21
N ASN A 104 11.30 9.24 10.90
CA ASN A 104 10.21 9.20 11.89
C ASN A 104 9.42 7.88 11.86
N PRO A 105 9.97 6.78 12.42
CA PRO A 105 9.34 5.47 12.38
C PRO A 105 8.05 5.39 13.19
N ARG A 106 7.85 6.27 14.18
CA ARG A 106 6.61 6.33 14.98
C ARG A 106 5.44 6.85 14.16
N LEU A 107 5.66 7.90 13.38
CA LEU A 107 4.66 8.43 12.46
C LEU A 107 4.29 7.39 11.40
N LEU A 108 5.30 6.71 10.84
CA LEU A 108 5.06 5.63 9.87
C LEU A 108 4.19 4.50 10.43
N ARG A 109 4.46 4.04 11.67
CA ARG A 109 3.63 3.02 12.33
C ARG A 109 2.19 3.46 12.53
N ARG A 110 1.99 4.70 13.01
CA ARG A 110 0.66 5.28 13.18
C ARG A 110 -0.10 5.35 11.85
N MET A 111 0.62 5.65 10.78
CA MET A 111 0.03 5.82 9.46
C MET A 111 -0.31 4.52 8.74
N LEU A 112 0.52 3.49 8.86
CA LEU A 112 0.28 2.23 8.14
C LEU A 112 -0.54 1.23 8.97
N GLY A 113 -1.02 1.63 10.14
CA GLY A 113 -1.91 0.82 10.98
C GLY A 113 -1.28 -0.45 11.55
N TYR A 114 0.04 -0.61 11.47
CA TYR A 114 0.74 -1.77 12.03
C TYR A 114 0.98 -1.59 13.53
N ALA A 115 0.34 -2.43 14.34
CA ALA A 115 0.84 -2.76 15.67
C ALA A 115 2.16 -3.52 15.50
N ALA A 116 3.19 -3.10 16.24
CA ALA A 116 4.48 -3.78 16.30
C ALA A 116 4.36 -5.17 16.92
#